data_AF-A0A5B8N2Q4-F1
#
_entry.id   AF-A0A5B8N2Q4-F1
#
_cell.length_a   1.000
_cell.length_b   1.000
_cell.length_c   1.000
_cell.angle_alpha   90.00
_cell.angle_beta   90.00
_cell.angle_gamma   90.00
#
_symmetry.space_group_name_H-M   'P 1'
#
loop_
_entity.id
_entity.type
_entity.pdbx_description
1 polymer ?
#
loop_
_entity_poly.entity_id
_entity_poly.type
_entity_poly.pdbx_seq_one_letter_code
_entity_poly.pdbx_strand_id
1 'polypeptide(L)'
;MPHPSLAPALALAAACAAAQALAESGAAPTRPAEGGATVYRQVMPDGRIVYSDKILKGGKLDETITVEPPVKGNPWTTEARNRPSIPPQVEPTQIDRVNSVPATGRRKTLEEATSDVIRAEMLLEDARKRRQAGIEPLPGERTGNAGGGSRLNEAYWARQQSMEKEVAQAEAALKRAAAERDTLRSVR
;
A
#
# COMPACT_ATOMS: atom_id res chain seq x y z
N MET A 1 45.68 59.04 -8.40
CA MET A 1 46.86 58.18 -8.18
C MET A 1 46.39 56.72 -8.06
N PRO A 2 47.10 55.78 -8.68
CA PRO A 2 46.52 54.71 -9.50
C PRO A 2 46.88 53.27 -9.06
N HIS A 3 45.92 52.34 -9.24
CA HIS A 3 45.99 50.99 -9.83
C HIS A 3 47.12 49.97 -9.41
N PRO A 4 47.20 48.76 -9.99
CA PRO A 4 46.56 47.52 -9.49
C PRO A 4 47.53 46.31 -9.59
N SER A 5 47.07 45.07 -9.38
CA SER A 5 47.65 43.81 -9.92
C SER A 5 47.08 42.61 -9.15
N LEU A 6 46.64 41.46 -9.69
CA LEU A 6 46.32 40.94 -11.02
C LEU A 6 45.67 39.56 -10.77
N ALA A 7 44.53 39.25 -11.41
CA ALA A 7 44.13 37.87 -11.74
C ALA A 7 44.84 37.47 -13.08
N PRO A 8 44.54 36.37 -13.84
CA PRO A 8 43.56 35.27 -13.70
C PRO A 8 44.07 33.89 -14.23
N ALA A 9 43.16 32.90 -14.40
CA ALA A 9 43.10 31.78 -15.40
C ALA A 9 42.61 30.47 -14.72
N LEU A 10 41.43 29.88 -14.94
CA LEU A 10 40.59 29.60 -16.12
C LEU A 10 41.19 28.53 -17.04
N ALA A 11 40.71 27.28 -16.94
CA ALA A 11 40.61 26.36 -18.08
C ALA A 11 39.69 25.15 -17.76
N LEU A 12 38.73 24.97 -18.68
CA LEU A 12 37.75 23.90 -18.84
C LEU A 12 38.30 22.86 -19.84
N ALA A 13 38.00 21.56 -19.69
CA ALA A 13 37.84 20.53 -20.77
C ALA A 13 37.81 19.14 -20.10
N ALA A 14 36.80 18.26 -20.21
CA ALA A 14 36.03 17.70 -21.32
C ALA A 14 36.78 16.65 -22.18
N ALA A 15 36.15 15.46 -22.24
CA ALA A 15 36.13 14.43 -23.30
C ALA A 15 37.03 13.17 -23.22
N CYS A 16 36.33 12.02 -23.30
CA CYS A 16 36.55 10.81 -24.15
C CYS A 16 37.91 10.08 -24.13
N ALA A 17 38.07 8.79 -24.41
CA ALA A 17 37.26 7.56 -24.59
C ALA A 17 38.28 6.42 -24.93
N ALA A 18 37.82 5.16 -24.88
CA ALA A 18 38.37 3.94 -25.53
C ALA A 18 39.59 3.24 -24.88
N ALA A 19 39.45 1.97 -24.42
CA ALA A 19 39.69 0.69 -25.14
C ALA A 19 41.17 0.24 -24.99
N GLN A 20 41.63 -1.00 -24.77
CA GLN A 20 41.21 -2.39 -25.03
C GLN A 20 42.13 -3.32 -24.17
N ALA A 21 41.63 -4.38 -23.54
CA ALA A 21 41.75 -5.80 -23.93
C ALA A 21 43.17 -6.42 -23.91
N LEU A 22 43.36 -7.48 -23.10
CA LEU A 22 44.06 -8.71 -23.49
C LEU A 22 43.69 -9.84 -22.52
N ALA A 23 43.27 -10.95 -23.12
CA ALA A 23 42.91 -12.22 -22.50
C ALA A 23 44.08 -13.20 -22.62
N GLU A 24 44.14 -14.20 -21.72
CA GLU A 24 44.74 -15.54 -21.89
C GLU A 24 44.58 -16.25 -20.53
N SER A 25 44.43 -17.57 -20.37
CA SER A 25 43.92 -18.67 -21.19
C SER A 25 43.86 -19.87 -20.24
N GLY A 26 42.87 -20.75 -20.41
CA GLY A 26 42.99 -22.18 -20.12
C GLY A 26 43.12 -22.64 -18.65
N ALA A 27 42.01 -23.18 -18.11
CA ALA A 27 41.95 -24.57 -17.62
C ALA A 27 40.61 -24.79 -16.90
N ALA A 28 39.71 -25.53 -17.54
CA ALA A 28 38.55 -26.12 -16.89
C ALA A 28 38.97 -27.42 -16.18
N PRO A 29 38.52 -27.63 -14.94
CA PRO A 29 38.10 -28.95 -14.51
C PRO A 29 36.56 -29.01 -14.55
N THR A 30 36.10 -29.93 -15.39
CA THR A 30 34.75 -30.47 -15.54
C THR A 30 34.07 -30.70 -14.18
N ARG A 31 33.01 -29.95 -13.88
CA ARG A 31 32.03 -30.34 -12.83
C ARG A 31 30.96 -31.23 -13.47
N PRO A 32 30.53 -32.30 -12.79
CA PRO A 32 29.49 -33.18 -13.30
C PRO A 32 28.19 -32.40 -13.43
N ALA A 33 27.55 -32.56 -14.59
CA ALA A 33 26.18 -32.13 -14.81
C ALA A 33 25.27 -33.07 -14.01
N GLU A 34 24.68 -32.58 -12.92
CA GLU A 34 23.63 -33.29 -12.19
C GLU A 34 22.32 -32.53 -12.29
N GLY A 35 21.27 -33.29 -12.60
CA GLY A 35 19.92 -32.84 -12.88
C GLY A 35 19.22 -32.19 -11.69
N GLY A 36 18.05 -31.61 -11.97
CA GLY A 36 17.25 -30.83 -11.01
C GLY A 36 17.10 -31.50 -9.65
N ALA A 37 17.23 -30.69 -8.60
CA ALA A 37 17.01 -31.14 -7.22
C ALA A 37 15.53 -31.49 -7.05
N THR A 38 15.25 -32.76 -6.77
CA THR A 38 13.90 -33.25 -6.49
C THR A 38 13.71 -33.28 -4.98
N VAL A 39 12.87 -32.41 -4.46
CA VAL A 39 12.54 -32.34 -3.03
C VAL A 39 11.19 -33.02 -2.80
N TYR A 40 11.15 -34.05 -1.97
CA TYR A 40 9.92 -34.77 -1.64
C TYR A 40 9.30 -34.23 -0.34
N ARG A 41 8.01 -33.89 -0.37
CA ARG A 41 7.22 -33.64 0.84
C ARG A 41 6.60 -34.95 1.31
N GLN A 42 6.91 -35.34 2.54
CA GLN A 42 6.39 -36.58 3.15
C GLN A 42 5.73 -36.29 4.48
N VAL A 43 4.57 -36.91 4.70
CA VAL A 43 3.87 -36.88 5.99
C VAL A 43 4.22 -38.15 6.75
N MET A 44 4.83 -37.99 7.92
CA MET A 44 5.17 -39.08 8.82
C MET A 44 3.91 -39.57 9.57
N PRO A 45 3.91 -40.80 10.12
CA PRO A 45 2.76 -41.35 10.84
C PRO A 45 2.38 -40.58 12.12
N ASP A 46 3.24 -39.67 12.59
CA ASP A 46 2.99 -38.76 13.71
C ASP A 46 2.37 -37.41 13.30
N GLY A 47 2.04 -37.24 12.01
CA GLY A 47 1.41 -36.04 11.46
C GLY A 47 2.38 -34.91 11.09
N ARG A 48 3.70 -35.08 11.27
CA ARG A 48 4.69 -34.08 10.87
C ARG A 48 5.02 -34.17 9.38
N ILE A 49 5.26 -33.02 8.75
CA ILE A 49 5.66 -32.90 7.35
C ILE A 49 7.18 -32.72 7.27
N VAL A 50 7.86 -33.60 6.53
CA VAL A 50 9.31 -33.58 6.29
C VAL A 50 9.57 -33.35 4.81
N TYR A 51 10.43 -32.38 4.49
CA TYR A 51 10.93 -32.15 3.14
C TYR A 51 12.32 -32.77 3.02
N SER A 52 12.51 -33.71 2.11
CA SER A 52 13.80 -34.37 1.91
C SER A 52 14.03 -34.72 0.45
N ASP A 53 15.28 -34.66 0.00
CA ASP A 53 15.68 -35.02 -1.36
C ASP A 53 15.65 -36.53 -1.62
N LYS A 54 15.34 -37.33 -0.59
CA LYS A 54 15.23 -38.79 -0.63
C LYS A 54 13.91 -39.22 -0.01
N ILE A 55 13.29 -40.28 -0.54
CA ILE A 55 12.08 -40.87 0.05
C ILE A 55 12.46 -41.60 1.35
N LEU A 56 11.88 -41.22 2.48
CA LEU A 56 12.15 -41.80 3.79
C LEU A 56 11.18 -42.98 4.03
N LYS A 57 11.73 -44.13 4.43
CA LYS A 57 10.97 -45.36 4.64
C LYS A 57 10.01 -45.21 5.83
N GLY A 58 8.71 -45.18 5.55
CA GLY A 58 7.65 -45.03 6.56
C GLY A 58 6.85 -43.73 6.46
N GLY A 59 7.29 -42.77 5.64
CA GLY A 59 6.49 -41.60 5.27
C GLY A 59 5.53 -41.90 4.13
N LYS A 60 4.31 -41.36 4.18
CA LYS A 60 3.45 -41.32 3.00
C LYS A 60 3.94 -40.16 2.12
N LEU A 61 4.30 -40.48 0.88
CA LEU A 61 4.70 -39.50 -0.12
C LEU A 61 3.46 -38.69 -0.50
N ASP A 62 3.50 -37.39 -0.27
CA ASP A 62 2.35 -36.51 -0.51
C ASP A 62 2.57 -35.70 -1.80
N GLU A 63 3.79 -35.20 -2.04
CA GLU A 63 4.09 -34.45 -3.26
C GLU A 63 5.60 -34.46 -3.59
N THR A 64 5.91 -34.55 -4.89
CA THR A 64 7.29 -34.48 -5.42
C THR A 64 7.48 -33.13 -6.09
N ILE A 65 8.38 -32.30 -5.57
CA ILE A 65 8.67 -30.96 -6.10
C ILE A 65 10.01 -31.03 -6.85
N THR A 66 9.95 -31.03 -8.17
CA THR A 66 11.13 -30.87 -9.02
C THR A 66 11.39 -29.38 -9.18
N VAL A 67 12.48 -28.88 -8.59
CA VAL A 67 12.88 -27.47 -8.77
C VAL A 67 13.78 -27.41 -10.00
N GLU A 68 13.26 -26.84 -11.09
CA GLU A 68 14.09 -26.55 -12.26
C GLU A 68 15.12 -25.45 -11.93
N PRO A 69 16.37 -25.59 -12.39
CA PRO A 69 17.44 -24.66 -12.07
C PRO A 69 17.13 -23.24 -12.60
N PRO A 70 17.55 -22.18 -11.88
CA PRO A 70 17.25 -20.81 -12.24
C PRO A 70 17.84 -20.47 -13.61
N VAL A 71 16.97 -20.05 -14.54
CA VAL A 71 17.33 -19.58 -15.87
C VAL A 71 18.33 -18.43 -15.75
N LYS A 72 19.53 -18.66 -16.26
CA LYS A 72 20.61 -17.65 -16.33
C LYS A 72 20.30 -16.68 -17.47
N GLY A 73 19.56 -15.59 -17.21
CA GLY A 73 19.30 -14.54 -18.20
C GLY A 73 18.25 -13.51 -17.75
N ASN A 74 18.46 -12.24 -18.11
CA ASN A 74 17.66 -11.09 -17.68
C ASN A 74 16.16 -11.23 -18.02
N PRO A 75 15.23 -10.84 -17.12
CA PRO A 75 13.80 -11.15 -17.25
C PRO A 75 13.01 -10.30 -18.26
N TRP A 76 13.63 -9.39 -19.02
CA TRP A 76 12.88 -8.41 -19.83
C TRP A 76 12.93 -8.62 -21.36
N THR A 77 13.66 -9.60 -21.87
CA THR A 77 13.73 -9.82 -23.33
C THR A 77 13.84 -11.30 -23.69
N THR A 78 12.75 -12.05 -23.53
CA THR A 78 12.52 -13.24 -24.36
C THR A 78 11.04 -13.36 -24.68
N GLU A 79 10.82 -13.61 -25.96
CA GLU A 79 9.58 -13.60 -26.70
C GLU A 79 8.50 -14.52 -26.15
N ALA A 80 7.26 -14.05 -26.28
CA ALA A 80 6.05 -14.80 -26.03
C ALA A 80 5.96 -16.02 -26.96
N ARG A 81 6.35 -17.22 -26.50
CA ARG A 81 6.04 -18.44 -27.25
C ARG A 81 5.80 -19.73 -26.47
N ASN A 82 5.44 -19.69 -25.20
CA ASN A 82 4.75 -20.82 -24.54
C ASN A 82 4.19 -20.37 -23.19
N ARG A 83 2.95 -19.85 -23.17
CA ARG A 83 2.17 -19.84 -21.93
C ARG A 83 1.56 -21.23 -21.77
N PRO A 84 1.86 -21.99 -20.71
CA PRO A 84 1.04 -23.14 -20.37
C PRO A 84 -0.39 -22.64 -20.11
N SER A 85 -1.36 -23.25 -20.81
CA SER A 85 -2.78 -23.00 -20.61
C SER A 85 -3.18 -23.57 -19.26
N ILE A 86 -3.04 -22.77 -18.20
CA ILE A 86 -3.55 -23.08 -16.88
C ILE A 86 -5.08 -22.88 -16.97
N PRO A 87 -5.91 -23.93 -16.77
CA PRO A 87 -7.35 -23.73 -16.67
C PRO A 87 -7.62 -22.79 -15.49
N PRO A 88 -8.48 -21.77 -15.64
CA PRO A 88 -8.77 -20.85 -14.55
C PRO A 88 -9.42 -21.63 -13.41
N GLN A 89 -8.68 -21.81 -12.31
CA GLN A 89 -9.26 -22.24 -11.04
C GLN A 89 -10.10 -21.09 -10.50
N VAL A 90 -11.36 -21.06 -10.92
CA VAL A 90 -12.42 -20.23 -10.35
C VAL A 90 -13.02 -21.01 -9.18
N GLU A 91 -12.28 -21.08 -8.08
CA GLU A 91 -12.90 -21.33 -6.78
C GLU A 91 -12.83 -19.99 -6.05
N PRO A 92 -13.89 -19.15 -6.15
CA PRO A 92 -13.98 -17.96 -5.33
C PRO A 92 -13.98 -18.45 -3.89
N THR A 93 -12.92 -18.19 -3.14
CA THR A 93 -12.99 -18.27 -1.69
C THR A 93 -14.13 -17.36 -1.29
N GLN A 94 -15.26 -17.95 -0.89
CA GLN A 94 -16.46 -17.23 -0.51
C GLN A 94 -16.13 -16.52 0.79
N ILE A 95 -15.55 -15.32 0.67
CA ILE A 95 -15.44 -14.39 1.78
C ILE A 95 -16.89 -14.01 2.06
N ASP A 96 -17.47 -14.65 3.06
CA ASP A 96 -18.75 -14.28 3.62
C ASP A 96 -18.57 -12.92 4.28
N ARG A 97 -18.50 -11.88 3.44
CA ARG A 97 -18.58 -10.50 3.88
C ARG A 97 -19.99 -10.38 4.39
N VAL A 98 -20.14 -10.53 5.70
CA VAL A 98 -21.37 -10.25 6.42
C VAL A 98 -21.63 -8.76 6.23
N ASN A 99 -22.23 -8.44 5.09
CA ASN A 99 -22.77 -7.14 4.78
C ASN A 99 -24.04 -7.08 5.63
N SER A 100 -23.85 -6.81 6.93
CA SER A 100 -24.94 -6.61 7.87
C SER A 100 -25.59 -5.28 7.52
N VAL A 101 -26.38 -5.28 6.45
CA VAL A 101 -27.42 -4.29 6.26
C VAL A 101 -28.26 -4.35 7.53
N PRO A 102 -28.35 -3.27 8.32
CA PRO A 102 -29.13 -3.30 9.55
C PRO A 102 -30.55 -3.71 9.18
N ALA A 103 -31.03 -4.83 9.73
CA ALA A 103 -32.37 -5.31 9.50
C ALA A 103 -33.35 -4.19 9.86
N THR A 104 -34.01 -3.63 8.84
CA THR A 104 -34.81 -2.39 8.86
C THR A 104 -36.10 -2.47 9.69
N GLY A 105 -36.14 -3.31 10.73
CA GLY A 105 -37.28 -3.48 11.62
C GLY A 105 -36.93 -3.94 13.04
N ARG A 106 -35.65 -4.07 13.42
CA ARG A 106 -35.30 -4.38 14.81
C ARG A 106 -35.20 -3.11 15.62
N ARG A 107 -35.83 -3.10 16.81
CA ARG A 107 -35.66 -2.04 17.79
C ARG A 107 -34.19 -1.99 18.19
N LYS A 108 -33.56 -0.83 18.05
CA LYS A 108 -32.18 -0.63 18.51
C LYS A 108 -32.08 -0.91 19.99
N THR A 109 -31.02 -1.60 20.37
CA THR A 109 -30.66 -1.86 21.77
C THR A 109 -29.91 -0.68 22.37
N LEU A 110 -29.86 -0.59 23.70
CA LEU A 110 -29.10 0.45 24.39
C LEU A 110 -27.59 0.40 24.05
N GLU A 111 -27.06 -0.81 23.83
CA GLU A 111 -25.65 -1.03 23.47
C GLU A 111 -25.34 -0.48 22.06
N GLU A 112 -26.23 -0.74 21.10
CA GLU A 112 -26.14 -0.16 19.75
C GLU A 112 -26.22 1.37 19.78
N ALA A 113 -27.15 1.94 20.55
CA ALA A 113 -27.27 3.38 20.70
C ALA A 113 -26.03 3.99 21.38
N THR A 114 -25.42 3.29 22.34
CA THR A 114 -24.17 3.74 22.96
C THR A 114 -23.00 3.69 21.97
N SER A 115 -22.93 2.64 21.16
CA SER A 115 -21.95 2.52 20.07
C SER A 115 -22.12 3.62 19.01
N ASP A 116 -23.36 3.99 18.68
CA ASP A 116 -23.67 5.08 17.76
C ASP A 116 -23.21 6.45 18.31
N VAL A 117 -23.34 6.69 19.63
CA VAL A 117 -22.82 7.91 20.27
C VAL A 117 -21.30 7.99 20.12
N ILE A 118 -20.58 6.92 20.47
CA ILE A 118 -19.12 6.87 20.35
C ILE A 118 -18.68 7.13 18.90
N ARG A 119 -19.36 6.51 17.93
CA ARG A 119 -19.09 6.74 16.51
C ARG A 119 -19.32 8.20 16.12
N ALA A 120 -20.40 8.82 16.59
CA ALA A 120 -20.71 10.21 16.30
C ALA A 120 -19.72 11.20 16.95
N GLU A 121 -19.23 10.91 18.15
CA GLU A 121 -18.16 11.68 18.81
C GLU A 121 -16.87 11.62 18.00
N MET A 122 -16.47 10.43 17.56
CA MET A 122 -15.29 10.26 16.71
C MET A 122 -15.41 11.05 15.40
N LEU A 123 -16.58 11.02 14.76
CA LEU A 123 -16.85 11.79 13.53
C LEU A 123 -16.76 13.30 13.76
N LEU A 124 -17.27 13.78 14.89
CA LEU A 124 -17.20 15.19 15.25
C LEU A 124 -15.76 15.65 15.47
N GLU A 125 -14.99 14.88 16.24
CA GLU A 125 -13.58 15.19 16.50
C GLU A 125 -12.75 15.17 15.22
N ASP A 126 -13.01 14.22 14.33
CA ASP A 126 -12.37 14.13 13.02
C ASP A 126 -12.75 15.32 12.11
N ALA A 127 -14.03 15.70 12.05
CA ALA A 127 -14.46 16.90 11.31
C ALA A 127 -13.82 18.19 11.87
N ARG A 128 -13.73 18.33 13.19
CA ARG A 128 -13.05 19.46 13.84
C ARG A 128 -11.57 19.51 13.51
N LYS A 129 -10.88 18.36 13.53
CA LYS A 129 -9.48 18.25 13.12
C LYS A 129 -9.28 18.64 11.66
N ARG A 130 -10.14 18.20 10.75
CA ARG A 130 -10.09 18.62 9.33
C ARG A 130 -10.27 20.12 9.18
N ARG A 131 -11.25 20.71 9.87
CA ARG A 131 -11.46 22.17 9.87
C ARG A 131 -10.22 22.90 10.37
N GLN A 132 -9.65 22.47 11.48
CA GLN A 132 -8.46 23.08 12.07
C GLN A 132 -7.25 22.99 11.12
N ALA A 133 -7.03 21.82 10.52
CA ALA A 133 -5.97 21.62 9.52
C ALA A 133 -6.20 22.45 8.25
N GLY A 134 -7.46 22.76 7.94
CA GLY A 134 -7.87 23.52 6.77
C GLY A 134 -7.87 25.05 6.93
N ILE A 135 -7.56 25.59 8.11
CA ILE A 135 -7.55 27.04 8.38
C ILE A 135 -6.54 27.75 7.48
N GLU A 136 -5.36 27.16 7.34
CA GLU A 136 -4.31 27.72 6.51
C GLU A 136 -4.70 27.66 5.02
N PRO A 137 -4.53 28.77 4.27
CA PRO A 137 -4.80 28.78 2.85
C PRO A 137 -3.87 27.83 2.09
N LEU A 138 -4.43 27.09 1.15
CA LEU A 138 -3.64 26.23 0.26
C LEU A 138 -2.92 27.06 -0.82
N PRO A 139 -1.88 26.51 -1.45
CA PRO A 139 -1.27 27.12 -2.63
C PRO A 139 -2.33 27.42 -3.71
N GLY A 140 -2.27 28.61 -4.29
CA GLY A 140 -3.25 29.05 -5.31
C GLY A 140 -4.53 29.68 -4.75
N GLU A 141 -4.75 29.62 -3.44
CA GLU A 141 -5.91 30.25 -2.80
C GLU A 141 -5.68 31.70 -2.40
N ARG A 142 -4.41 32.09 -2.42
CA ARG A 142 -3.98 33.47 -2.27
C ARG A 142 -3.83 34.08 -3.65
N THR A 143 -4.59 35.14 -3.92
CA THR A 143 -4.48 35.90 -5.16
C THR A 143 -3.87 37.27 -4.85
N GLY A 144 -2.85 37.64 -5.62
CA GLY A 144 -2.24 38.97 -5.56
C GLY A 144 -3.19 40.04 -6.07
N ASN A 145 -3.16 41.21 -5.44
CA ASN A 145 -3.87 42.40 -5.89
C ASN A 145 -2.90 43.33 -6.63
N ALA A 146 -3.40 44.14 -7.57
CA ALA A 146 -2.59 45.08 -8.36
C ALA A 146 -1.77 46.08 -7.50
N GLY A 147 -2.21 46.36 -6.27
CA GLY A 147 -1.50 47.20 -5.30
C GLY A 147 -0.47 46.48 -4.42
N GLY A 148 -0.08 45.24 -4.74
CA GLY A 148 0.94 44.49 -3.99
C GLY A 148 0.42 43.74 -2.74
N GLY A 149 -0.89 43.78 -2.47
CA GLY A 149 -1.53 42.99 -1.41
C GLY A 149 -1.84 41.55 -1.83
N SER A 150 -2.20 40.70 -0.86
CA SER A 150 -2.66 39.32 -1.09
C SER A 150 -4.01 39.12 -0.39
N ARG A 151 -4.99 38.57 -1.12
CA ARG A 151 -6.31 38.21 -0.57
C ARG A 151 -6.62 36.74 -0.78
N LEU A 152 -7.50 36.22 0.07
CA LEU A 152 -8.08 34.88 -0.09
C LEU A 152 -9.13 34.93 -1.20
N ASN A 153 -9.15 33.89 -2.03
CA ASN A 153 -10.09 33.77 -3.14
C ASN A 153 -11.34 32.97 -2.75
N GLU A 154 -12.27 32.82 -3.70
CA GLU A 154 -13.52 32.09 -3.49
C GLU A 154 -13.29 30.60 -3.17
N ALA A 155 -12.23 29.98 -3.71
CA ALA A 155 -11.93 28.57 -3.46
C ALA A 155 -11.64 28.30 -1.98
N TYR A 156 -10.90 29.20 -1.32
CA TYR A 156 -10.69 29.16 0.12
C TYR A 156 -12.02 29.17 0.87
N TRP A 157 -12.88 30.15 0.59
CA TRP A 157 -14.14 30.34 1.30
C TRP A 157 -15.12 29.18 1.07
N ALA A 158 -15.19 28.66 -0.15
CA ALA A 158 -15.99 27.48 -0.48
C ALA A 158 -15.53 26.25 0.34
N ARG A 159 -14.21 26.04 0.48
CA ARG A 159 -13.68 24.97 1.33
C ARG A 159 -14.04 25.18 2.80
N GLN A 160 -13.84 26.40 3.34
CA GLN A 160 -14.18 26.69 4.74
C GLN A 160 -15.65 26.40 5.02
N GLN A 161 -16.55 26.83 4.13
CA GLN A 161 -17.98 26.56 4.26
C GLN A 161 -18.31 25.07 4.21
N SER A 162 -17.61 24.28 3.38
CA SER A 162 -17.79 22.82 3.36
C SER A 162 -17.39 22.19 4.70
N MET A 163 -16.24 22.57 5.24
CA MET A 163 -15.76 22.06 6.53
C MET A 163 -16.69 22.47 7.68
N GLU A 164 -17.22 23.68 7.66
CA GLU A 164 -18.21 24.13 8.65
C GLU A 164 -19.51 23.33 8.57
N LYS A 165 -19.99 23.03 7.36
CA LYS A 165 -21.16 22.16 7.16
C LYS A 165 -20.91 20.75 7.67
N GLU A 166 -19.72 20.19 7.42
CA GLU A 166 -19.34 18.87 7.92
C GLU A 166 -19.35 18.81 9.45
N VAL A 167 -18.77 19.83 10.11
CA VAL A 167 -18.80 19.94 11.58
C VAL A 167 -20.25 20.04 12.07
N ALA A 168 -21.07 20.91 11.48
CA ALA A 168 -22.46 21.06 11.88
C ALA A 168 -23.28 19.76 11.71
N GLN A 169 -23.03 19.02 10.62
CA GLN A 169 -23.66 17.71 10.39
C GLN A 169 -23.22 16.67 11.43
N ALA A 170 -21.94 16.64 11.79
CA ALA A 170 -21.42 15.74 12.82
C ALA A 170 -21.98 16.08 14.21
N GLU A 171 -22.10 17.36 14.56
CA GLU A 171 -22.75 17.81 15.80
C GLU A 171 -24.23 17.40 15.85
N ALA A 172 -24.94 17.57 14.73
CA ALA A 172 -26.33 17.13 14.61
C ALA A 172 -26.46 15.59 14.68
N ALA A 173 -25.50 14.83 14.18
CA ALA A 173 -25.46 13.37 14.30
C ALA A 173 -25.25 12.96 15.76
N LEU A 174 -24.29 13.58 16.46
CA LEU A 174 -24.03 13.32 17.88
C LEU A 174 -25.26 13.62 18.74
N LYS A 175 -25.89 14.78 18.53
CA LYS A 175 -27.11 15.16 19.24
C LYS A 175 -28.24 14.14 19.05
N ARG A 176 -28.43 13.66 17.81
CA ARG A 176 -29.43 12.63 17.52
C ARG A 176 -29.12 11.30 18.21
N ALA A 177 -27.88 10.83 18.14
CA ALA A 177 -27.46 9.58 18.77
C ALA A 177 -27.59 9.65 20.31
N ALA A 178 -27.22 10.79 20.92
CA ALA A 178 -27.37 11.02 22.34
C ALA A 178 -28.84 11.00 22.77
N ALA A 179 -29.70 11.72 22.04
CA ALA A 179 -31.15 11.73 22.30
C ALA A 179 -31.75 10.32 22.20
N GLU A 180 -31.37 9.53 21.18
CA GLU A 180 -31.84 8.15 21.02
C GLU A 180 -31.42 7.27 22.21
N ARG A 181 -30.13 7.31 22.60
CA ARG A 181 -29.65 6.59 23.79
C ARG A 181 -30.43 6.97 25.04
N ASP A 182 -30.66 8.27 25.25
CA ASP A 182 -31.32 8.77 26.45
C ASP A 182 -32.80 8.36 26.49
N THR A 183 -33.48 8.33 25.34
CA THR A 183 -34.85 7.76 25.27
C THR A 183 -34.86 6.29 25.69
N LEU A 184 -33.92 5.47 25.20
CA LEU A 184 -33.84 4.05 25.57
C LEU A 184 -33.49 3.84 27.05
N ARG A 185 -32.68 4.73 27.65
CA ARG A 185 -32.40 4.70 29.09
C ARG A 185 -33.62 5.03 29.92
N SER A 186 -34.45 5.98 29.48
CA SER A 186 -35.63 6.44 30.22
C SER A 186 -36.81 5.46 30.24
N VAL A 187 -36.84 4.52 29.29
CA VAL A 187 -37.92 3.52 29.15
C VAL A 187 -37.68 2.27 30.02
N ARG A 188 -36.48 2.11 30.57
CA ARG A 188 -36.08 0.95 31.39
C ARG A 188 -36.24 1.23 32.88
#